data_AF-A0A8C7B3D2-F1
#
_entry.id   AF-A0A8C7B3D2-F1
#
_cell.length_a   1.000
_cell.length_b   1.000
_cell.length_c   1.000
_cell.angle_alpha   90.00
_cell.angle_beta   90.00
_cell.angle_gamma   90.00
#
_symmetry.space_group_name_H-M   'P 1'
#
loop_
_entity.id
_entity.type
_entity.pdbx_description
1 polymer ?
#
loop_
_entity_poly.entity_id
_entity_poly.type
_entity_poly.pdbx_seq_one_letter_code
_entity_poly.pdbx_strand_id
1 'polypeptide(L)'
;ISALQKGYSQVLCQTLSERNSEITSLKNEGENLRRDKAITSGMVSSLQKELLTKDEEIERLKQEVNQLKSENKEKDHQLEALSSRCSALREELRKEDAHKECQEAQGKELKLCKIQIQDMEKEMKKLREELKKSSTEQNVISKTLREKSKLEHFRSQVIKATYGRVKPFLDKPITDQQLIEKITQVTEDNINFQQKKWTLQKETQLSNSKQEAIIENMEKLKASLDRCQACMKMSCCSRDLKKEVDMLQNLQVSPPVLGLQKVVLDILRLSLSWLEETERLLRDVGIQLSSSDTGCHLFFFPHVVA
;
A
#
# COMPACT_ATOMS: atom_id res chain seq x y z
N ILE A 1 77.38 -106.20 24.47
CA ILE A 1 78.04 -104.88 24.40
C ILE A 1 77.81 -104.22 23.02
N SER A 2 78.08 -104.88 21.89
CA SER A 2 77.96 -104.28 20.54
C SER A 2 76.55 -103.85 20.09
N ALA A 3 75.49 -104.60 20.44
CA ALA A 3 74.11 -104.22 20.09
C ALA A 3 73.63 -102.95 20.82
N LEU A 4 74.06 -102.78 22.08
CA LEU A 4 73.74 -101.60 22.89
C LEU A 4 74.45 -100.34 22.35
N GLN A 5 75.73 -100.47 21.95
CA GLN A 5 76.48 -99.39 21.31
C GLN A 5 75.86 -98.96 19.97
N LYS A 6 75.37 -99.91 19.17
CA LYS A 6 74.68 -99.63 17.91
C LYS A 6 73.34 -98.91 18.13
N GLY A 7 72.54 -99.37 19.10
CA GLY A 7 71.28 -98.71 19.48
C GLY A 7 71.49 -97.28 19.99
N TYR A 8 72.50 -97.08 20.85
CA TYR A 8 72.90 -95.76 21.33
C TYR A 8 73.32 -94.82 20.18
N SER A 9 74.16 -95.31 19.27
CA SER A 9 74.60 -94.52 18.10
C SER A 9 73.43 -94.14 17.18
N GLN A 10 72.46 -95.03 16.97
CA GLN A 10 71.30 -94.75 16.13
C GLN A 10 70.38 -93.70 16.75
N VAL A 11 70.10 -93.81 18.06
CA VAL A 11 69.29 -92.83 18.80
C VAL A 11 69.98 -91.46 18.82
N LEU A 12 71.30 -91.44 18.99
CA LEU A 12 72.09 -90.21 18.94
C LEU A 12 72.03 -89.55 17.55
N CYS A 13 72.20 -90.31 16.47
CA CYS A 13 72.11 -89.78 15.11
C CYS A 13 70.71 -89.23 14.79
N GLN A 14 69.65 -89.92 15.22
CA GLN A 14 68.27 -89.45 15.05
C GLN A 14 68.05 -88.14 15.81
N THR A 15 68.45 -88.08 17.08
CA THR A 15 68.34 -86.87 17.92
C THR A 15 69.12 -85.70 17.33
N LEU A 16 70.33 -85.93 16.81
CA LEU A 16 71.13 -84.90 16.15
C LEU A 16 70.47 -84.42 14.85
N SER A 17 69.89 -85.32 14.07
CA SER A 17 69.17 -84.97 12.85
C SER A 17 67.93 -84.11 13.13
N GLU A 18 67.14 -84.47 14.14
CA GLU A 18 65.97 -83.70 14.60
C GLU A 18 66.37 -82.32 15.12
N ARG A 19 67.44 -82.24 15.91
CA ARG A 19 68.00 -80.97 16.37
C ARG A 19 68.47 -80.10 15.20
N ASN A 20 69.09 -80.69 14.18
CA ASN A 20 69.55 -79.94 13.00
C ASN A 20 68.40 -79.42 12.13
N SER A 21 67.31 -80.19 11.97
CA SER A 21 66.12 -79.72 11.27
C SER A 21 65.40 -78.61 12.05
N GLU A 22 65.34 -78.73 13.38
CA GLU A 22 64.81 -77.67 14.26
C GLU A 22 65.65 -76.38 14.16
N ILE A 23 66.99 -76.48 14.22
CA ILE A 23 67.90 -75.33 14.03
C ILE A 23 67.66 -74.65 12.68
N THR A 24 67.48 -75.43 11.61
CA THR A 24 67.22 -74.88 10.27
C THR A 24 65.88 -74.17 10.19
N SER A 25 64.84 -74.74 10.81
CA SER A 25 63.50 -74.14 10.88
C SER A 25 63.53 -72.82 11.66
N LEU A 26 64.11 -72.82 12.86
CA LEU A 26 64.26 -71.62 13.70
C LEU A 26 65.10 -70.54 13.01
N LYS A 27 66.15 -70.93 12.26
CA LYS A 27 66.94 -69.98 11.48
C LYS A 27 66.09 -69.30 10.39
N ASN A 28 65.31 -70.06 9.64
CA ASN A 28 64.42 -69.53 8.60
C ASN A 28 63.33 -68.63 9.18
N GLU A 29 62.75 -69.01 10.32
CA GLU A 29 61.79 -68.19 11.05
C GLU A 29 62.42 -66.88 11.53
N GLY A 30 63.63 -66.92 12.08
CA GLY A 30 64.39 -65.73 12.45
C GLY A 30 64.71 -64.80 11.27
N GLU A 31 65.00 -65.36 10.09
CA GLU A 31 65.19 -64.59 8.86
C GLU A 31 63.88 -63.97 8.33
N ASN A 32 62.76 -64.70 8.41
CA ASN A 32 61.42 -64.17 8.10
C ASN A 32 61.08 -62.99 9.02
N LEU A 33 61.20 -63.17 10.34
CA LEU A 33 60.92 -62.12 11.32
C LEU A 33 61.78 -60.88 11.11
N ARG A 34 63.05 -61.05 10.68
CA ARG A 34 63.94 -59.91 10.35
C ARG A 34 63.42 -59.12 9.14
N ARG A 35 62.97 -59.81 8.08
CA ARG A 35 62.37 -59.18 6.91
C ARG A 35 61.08 -58.46 7.26
N ASP A 36 60.19 -59.12 7.98
CA ASP A 36 58.90 -58.54 8.39
C ASP A 36 59.13 -57.30 9.25
N LYS A 37 60.04 -57.36 10.23
CA LYS A 37 60.44 -56.19 11.02
C LYS A 37 60.95 -55.03 10.16
N ALA A 38 61.76 -55.30 9.14
CA ALA A 38 62.27 -54.27 8.23
C ALA A 38 61.14 -53.62 7.42
N ILE A 39 60.20 -54.42 6.89
CA ILE A 39 59.02 -53.93 6.15
C ILE A 39 58.14 -53.09 7.06
N THR A 40 57.77 -53.60 8.25
CA THR A 40 56.95 -52.87 9.22
C THR A 40 57.63 -51.56 9.63
N SER A 41 58.93 -51.56 9.88
CA SER A 41 59.67 -50.33 10.20
C SER A 41 59.62 -49.31 9.06
N GLY A 42 59.74 -49.76 7.80
CA GLY A 42 59.61 -48.87 6.63
C GLY A 42 58.21 -48.25 6.50
N MET A 43 57.17 -49.05 6.72
CA MET A 43 55.78 -48.57 6.73
C MET A 43 55.53 -47.55 7.85
N VAL A 44 56.03 -47.81 9.06
CA VAL A 44 55.94 -46.88 10.20
C VAL A 44 56.62 -45.55 9.87
N SER A 45 57.82 -45.58 9.29
CA SER A 45 58.52 -44.35 8.88
C SER A 45 57.75 -43.57 7.79
N SER A 46 57.13 -44.26 6.83
CA SER A 46 56.31 -43.62 5.80
C SER A 46 55.06 -42.96 6.39
N LEU A 47 54.35 -43.67 7.27
CA LEU A 47 53.17 -43.15 7.96
C LEU A 47 53.52 -41.96 8.86
N GLN A 48 54.66 -42.00 9.56
CA GLN A 48 55.13 -40.87 10.36
C GLN A 48 55.38 -39.63 9.50
N LYS A 49 55.99 -39.79 8.32
CA LYS A 49 56.21 -38.67 7.39
C LYS A 49 54.89 -38.12 6.87
N GLU A 50 53.95 -38.98 6.48
CA GLU A 50 52.63 -38.56 6.00
C GLU A 50 51.84 -37.82 7.09
N LEU A 51 51.89 -38.31 8.33
CA LEU A 51 51.25 -37.67 9.48
C LEU A 51 51.79 -36.25 9.70
N LEU A 52 53.12 -36.06 9.65
CA LEU A 52 53.71 -34.72 9.74
C LEU A 52 53.23 -33.78 8.63
N THR A 53 53.17 -34.25 7.38
CA THR A 53 52.66 -33.42 6.27
C THR A 53 51.18 -33.07 6.44
N LYS A 54 50.38 -33.99 7.00
CA LYS A 54 48.96 -33.75 7.27
C LYS A 54 48.77 -32.78 8.44
N ASP A 55 49.61 -32.83 9.47
CA ASP A 55 49.59 -31.86 10.57
C ASP A 55 49.91 -30.43 10.08
N GLU A 56 50.89 -30.27 9.19
CA GLU A 56 51.19 -28.98 8.55
C GLU A 56 50.03 -28.44 7.70
N GLU A 57 49.33 -29.34 6.99
CA GLU A 57 48.13 -29.00 6.21
C GLU A 57 46.97 -28.55 7.12
N ILE A 58 46.76 -29.24 8.24
CA ILE A 58 45.75 -28.91 9.25
C ILE A 58 46.00 -27.51 9.84
N GLU A 59 47.23 -27.20 10.24
CA GLU A 59 47.53 -25.88 10.83
C GLU A 59 47.38 -24.74 9.80
N ARG A 60 47.71 -24.99 8.53
CA ARG A 60 47.45 -24.02 7.44
C ARG A 60 45.97 -23.75 7.24
N LEU A 61 45.16 -24.81 7.13
CA LEU A 61 43.71 -24.68 6.97
C LEU A 61 43.07 -23.97 8.16
N LYS A 62 43.56 -24.22 9.37
CA LYS A 62 43.11 -23.55 10.59
C LYS A 62 43.38 -22.04 10.57
N GLN A 63 44.54 -21.62 10.04
CA GLN A 63 44.83 -20.19 9.84
C GLN A 63 43.91 -19.56 8.80
N GLU A 64 43.66 -20.23 7.68
CA GLU A 64 42.76 -19.76 6.63
C GLU A 64 41.31 -19.62 7.14
N VAL A 65 40.82 -20.58 7.91
CA VAL A 65 39.50 -20.51 8.56
C VAL A 65 39.40 -19.31 9.49
N ASN A 66 40.45 -19.01 10.26
CA ASN A 66 40.46 -17.84 11.15
C ASN A 66 40.43 -16.52 10.36
N GLN A 67 41.19 -16.44 9.25
CA GLN A 67 41.20 -15.27 8.37
C GLN A 67 39.82 -15.04 7.74
N LEU A 68 39.22 -16.09 7.16
CA LEU A 68 37.87 -16.02 6.59
C LEU A 68 36.82 -15.64 7.65
N LYS A 69 36.97 -16.12 8.88
CA LYS A 69 36.09 -15.75 9.99
C LYS A 69 36.18 -14.25 10.35
N SER A 70 37.37 -13.66 10.31
CA SER A 70 37.52 -12.21 10.50
C SER A 70 36.94 -11.40 9.33
N GLU A 71 37.14 -11.85 8.10
CA GLU A 71 36.58 -11.17 6.92
C GLU A 71 35.05 -11.24 6.87
N ASN A 72 34.45 -12.38 7.23
CA ASN A 72 33.00 -12.49 7.33
C ASN A 72 32.45 -11.53 8.37
N LYS A 73 33.08 -11.42 9.55
CA LYS A 73 32.68 -10.43 10.55
C LYS A 73 32.73 -9.01 9.99
N GLU A 74 33.78 -8.62 9.29
CA GLU A 74 33.88 -7.29 8.70
C GLU A 74 32.77 -7.03 7.67
N LYS A 75 32.50 -8.00 6.78
CA LYS A 75 31.40 -7.91 5.81
C LYS A 75 30.03 -7.81 6.48
N ASP A 76 29.81 -8.51 7.60
CA ASP A 76 28.57 -8.42 8.38
C ASP A 76 28.36 -6.99 8.91
N HIS A 77 29.39 -6.35 9.47
CA HIS A 77 29.30 -4.95 9.92
C HIS A 77 29.00 -3.98 8.76
N GLN A 78 29.60 -4.21 7.58
CA GLN A 78 29.32 -3.40 6.39
C GLN A 78 27.87 -3.59 5.91
N LEU A 79 27.35 -4.81 5.95
CA LEU A 79 25.95 -5.10 5.62
C LEU A 79 24.98 -4.41 6.60
N GLU A 80 25.27 -4.42 7.89
CA GLU A 80 24.47 -3.71 8.91
C GLU A 80 24.45 -2.19 8.67
N ALA A 81 25.62 -1.60 8.35
CA ALA A 81 25.72 -0.18 8.02
C ALA A 81 24.92 0.18 6.76
N LEU A 82 25.01 -0.64 5.71
CA LEU A 82 24.24 -0.46 4.48
C LEU A 82 22.73 -0.63 4.73
N SER A 83 22.33 -1.63 5.52
CA SER A 83 20.93 -1.84 5.90
C SER A 83 20.36 -0.62 6.63
N SER A 84 21.12 -0.06 7.57
CA SER A 84 20.75 1.16 8.30
C SER A 84 20.57 2.36 7.36
N ARG A 85 21.49 2.52 6.39
CA ARG A 85 21.40 3.59 5.39
C ARG A 85 20.24 3.40 4.42
N CYS A 86 19.93 2.18 4.01
CA CYS A 86 18.75 1.86 3.20
C CYS A 86 17.45 2.19 3.94
N SER A 87 17.38 1.89 5.23
CA SER A 87 16.23 2.25 6.08
C SER A 87 16.05 3.76 6.16
N ALA A 88 17.13 4.52 6.36
CA ALA A 88 17.09 5.98 6.37
C ALA A 88 16.61 6.56 5.02
N LEU A 89 17.15 6.08 3.90
CA LEU A 89 16.74 6.55 2.57
C LEU A 89 15.27 6.23 2.26
N ARG A 90 14.77 5.07 2.71
CA ARG A 90 13.36 4.70 2.56
C ARG A 90 12.44 5.64 3.32
N GLU A 91 12.86 6.08 4.51
CA GLU A 91 12.10 7.04 5.31
C GLU A 91 12.09 8.43 4.70
N GLU A 92 13.24 8.91 4.19
CA GLU A 92 13.30 10.19 3.48
C GLU A 92 12.44 10.19 2.20
N LEU A 93 12.41 9.08 1.46
CA LEU A 93 11.52 8.95 0.30
C LEU A 93 10.03 9.05 0.70
N ARG A 94 9.63 8.40 1.80
CA ARG A 94 8.25 8.50 2.32
C ARG A 94 7.89 9.93 2.71
N LYS A 95 8.82 10.67 3.33
CA LYS A 95 8.61 12.08 3.68
C LYS A 95 8.46 12.96 2.44
N GLU A 96 9.28 12.73 1.42
CA GLU A 96 9.18 13.47 0.15
C GLU A 96 7.85 13.21 -0.56
N ASP A 97 7.39 11.94 -0.60
CA ASP A 97 6.08 11.60 -1.16
C ASP A 97 4.94 12.30 -0.41
N ALA A 98 4.97 12.27 0.93
CA ALA A 98 4.00 12.99 1.76
C ALA A 98 4.06 14.51 1.55
N HIS A 99 5.26 15.07 1.36
CA HIS A 99 5.44 16.49 1.06
C HIS A 99 4.83 16.88 -0.29
N LYS A 100 5.05 16.05 -1.32
CA LYS A 100 4.51 16.25 -2.66
C LYS A 100 2.98 16.18 -2.69
N GLU A 101 2.38 15.22 -1.98
CA GLU A 101 0.93 15.15 -1.82
C GLU A 101 0.36 16.40 -1.13
N CYS A 102 1.02 16.88 -0.09
CA CYS A 102 0.64 18.13 0.60
C CYS A 102 0.71 19.34 -0.34
N GLN A 103 1.79 19.48 -1.12
CA GLN A 103 1.92 20.55 -2.11
C GLN A 103 0.84 20.46 -3.20
N GLU A 104 0.50 19.25 -3.66
CA GLU A 104 -0.56 19.07 -4.66
C GLU A 104 -1.94 19.47 -4.10
N ALA A 105 -2.25 19.07 -2.87
CA ALA A 105 -3.48 19.45 -2.19
C ALA A 105 -3.58 20.98 -2.04
N GLN A 106 -2.52 21.63 -1.54
CA GLN A 106 -2.45 23.08 -1.42
C GLN A 106 -2.60 23.76 -2.80
N GLY A 107 -2.01 23.20 -3.85
CA GLY A 107 -2.15 23.69 -5.22
C GLY A 107 -3.59 23.60 -5.75
N LYS A 108 -4.35 22.56 -5.39
CA LYS A 108 -5.77 22.42 -5.73
C LYS A 108 -6.62 23.44 -4.97
N GLU A 109 -6.39 23.62 -3.68
CA GLU A 109 -7.09 24.63 -2.87
C GLU A 109 -6.84 26.05 -3.39
N LEU A 110 -5.59 26.38 -3.73
CA LEU A 110 -5.25 27.69 -4.29
C LEU A 110 -5.97 27.95 -5.62
N LYS A 111 -6.07 26.94 -6.49
CA LYS A 111 -6.84 27.04 -7.75
C LYS A 111 -8.32 27.28 -7.48
N LEU A 112 -8.92 26.58 -6.52
CA LEU A 112 -10.32 26.76 -6.14
C LEU A 112 -10.58 28.17 -5.60
N CYS A 113 -9.74 28.63 -4.67
CA CYS A 113 -9.83 29.97 -4.10
C CYS A 113 -9.68 31.05 -5.19
N LYS A 114 -8.76 30.86 -6.14
CA LYS A 114 -8.61 31.76 -7.29
C LYS A 114 -9.89 31.84 -8.14
N ILE A 115 -10.54 30.72 -8.42
CA ILE A 115 -11.81 30.70 -9.17
C ILE A 115 -12.91 31.43 -8.39
N GLN A 116 -13.04 31.15 -7.09
CA GLN A 116 -14.03 31.82 -6.23
C GLN A 116 -13.83 33.35 -6.21
N ILE A 117 -12.59 33.82 -6.08
CA ILE A 117 -12.28 35.26 -6.13
C ILE A 117 -12.70 35.85 -7.48
N GLN A 118 -12.39 35.20 -8.60
CA GLN A 118 -12.78 35.67 -9.93
C GLN A 118 -14.30 35.75 -10.11
N ASP A 119 -15.05 34.80 -9.56
CA ASP A 119 -16.50 34.82 -9.63
C ASP A 119 -17.11 35.89 -8.72
N MET A 120 -16.55 36.09 -7.52
CA MET A 120 -16.92 37.21 -6.65
C MET A 120 -16.63 38.57 -7.30
N GLU A 121 -15.53 38.72 -8.02
CA GLU A 121 -15.19 39.94 -8.76
C GLU A 121 -16.21 40.24 -9.87
N LYS A 122 -16.67 39.21 -10.61
CA LYS A 122 -17.72 39.36 -11.63
C LYS A 122 -19.04 39.80 -11.01
N GLU A 123 -19.46 39.16 -9.93
CA GLU A 123 -20.70 39.52 -9.22
C GLU A 123 -20.61 40.95 -8.64
N MET A 124 -19.48 41.33 -8.04
CA MET A 124 -19.27 42.71 -7.59
C MET A 124 -19.38 43.73 -8.73
N LYS A 125 -18.85 43.40 -9.91
CA LYS A 125 -18.97 44.27 -11.09
C LYS A 125 -20.42 44.44 -11.53
N LYS A 126 -21.18 43.34 -11.59
CA LYS A 126 -22.61 43.36 -11.93
C LYS A 126 -23.43 44.19 -10.94
N LEU A 127 -23.22 43.97 -9.63
CA LEU A 127 -23.89 44.73 -8.59
C LEU A 127 -23.57 46.24 -8.66
N ARG A 128 -22.34 46.61 -8.99
CA ARG A 128 -21.97 48.03 -9.20
C ARG A 128 -22.70 48.64 -10.41
N GLU A 129 -22.85 47.89 -11.50
CA GLU A 129 -23.58 48.35 -12.68
C GLU A 129 -25.08 48.53 -12.38
N GLU A 130 -25.70 47.58 -11.67
CA GLU A 130 -27.09 47.67 -11.21
C GLU A 130 -27.31 48.87 -10.27
N LEU A 131 -26.40 49.08 -9.31
CA LEU A 131 -26.46 50.23 -8.40
C LEU A 131 -26.39 51.56 -9.16
N LYS A 132 -25.51 51.66 -10.18
CA LYS A 132 -25.37 52.85 -11.01
C LYS A 132 -26.64 53.12 -11.81
N LYS A 133 -27.24 52.07 -12.40
CA LYS A 133 -28.51 52.17 -13.12
C LYS A 133 -29.64 52.65 -12.20
N SER A 134 -29.80 52.01 -11.03
CA SER A 134 -30.82 52.39 -10.04
C SER A 134 -30.64 53.84 -9.57
N SER A 135 -29.40 54.29 -9.33
CA SER A 135 -29.12 55.69 -8.96
C SER A 135 -29.55 56.68 -10.05
N THR A 136 -29.31 56.36 -11.34
CA THR A 136 -29.78 57.20 -12.45
C THR A 136 -31.30 57.23 -12.56
N GLU A 137 -31.97 56.09 -12.41
CA GLU A 137 -33.42 55.98 -12.41
C GLU A 137 -34.04 56.79 -11.26
N GLN A 138 -33.49 56.66 -10.04
CA GLN A 138 -33.92 57.42 -8.87
C GLN A 138 -33.77 58.93 -9.08
N ASN A 139 -32.69 59.39 -9.71
CA ASN A 139 -32.51 60.80 -10.07
C ASN A 139 -33.56 61.29 -11.07
N VAL A 140 -33.89 60.50 -12.09
CA VAL A 140 -34.95 60.83 -13.05
C VAL A 140 -36.30 60.91 -12.34
N ILE A 141 -36.66 59.90 -11.55
CA ILE A 141 -37.91 59.88 -10.76
C ILE A 141 -37.99 61.12 -9.86
N SER A 142 -36.92 61.47 -9.15
CA SER A 142 -36.86 62.66 -8.29
C SER A 142 -37.13 63.96 -9.06
N LYS A 143 -36.55 64.12 -10.26
CA LYS A 143 -36.82 65.26 -11.14
C LYS A 143 -38.29 65.29 -11.59
N THR A 144 -38.80 64.18 -12.11
CA THR A 144 -40.20 64.06 -12.56
C THR A 144 -41.18 64.35 -11.44
N LEU A 145 -40.91 63.89 -10.21
CA LEU A 145 -41.78 64.11 -9.06
C LEU A 145 -41.80 65.59 -8.64
N ARG A 146 -40.66 66.28 -8.74
CA ARG A 146 -40.57 67.73 -8.54
C ARG A 146 -41.37 68.50 -9.59
N GLU A 147 -41.28 68.11 -10.87
CA GLU A 147 -42.06 68.73 -11.95
C GLU A 147 -43.56 68.46 -11.80
N LYS A 148 -43.95 67.24 -11.44
CA LYS A 148 -45.34 66.87 -11.12
C LYS A 148 -45.89 67.75 -9.99
N SER A 149 -45.13 67.94 -8.91
CA SER A 149 -45.55 68.80 -7.78
C SER A 149 -45.78 70.25 -8.23
N LYS A 150 -44.91 70.80 -9.10
CA LYS A 150 -45.13 72.12 -9.70
C LYS A 150 -46.39 72.17 -10.57
N LEU A 151 -46.63 71.14 -11.38
CA LEU A 151 -47.81 71.04 -12.23
C LEU A 151 -49.10 70.91 -11.40
N GLU A 152 -49.08 70.13 -10.31
CA GLU A 152 -50.20 70.03 -9.37
C GLU A 152 -50.50 71.36 -8.68
N HIS A 153 -49.46 72.09 -8.28
CA HIS A 153 -49.61 73.42 -7.71
C HIS A 153 -50.22 74.39 -8.73
N PHE A 154 -49.75 74.37 -9.98
CA PHE A 154 -50.31 75.15 -11.08
C PHE A 154 -51.77 74.77 -11.36
N ARG A 155 -52.07 73.46 -11.48
CA ARG A 155 -53.44 72.94 -11.63
C ARG A 155 -54.33 73.42 -10.48
N SER A 156 -53.85 73.38 -9.24
CA SER A 156 -54.59 73.87 -8.07
C SER A 156 -54.86 75.38 -8.15
N GLN A 157 -53.89 76.17 -8.62
CA GLN A 157 -54.09 77.60 -8.85
C GLN A 157 -55.08 77.88 -9.99
N VAL A 158 -54.98 77.16 -11.11
CA VAL A 158 -55.89 77.29 -12.25
C VAL A 158 -57.31 76.93 -11.81
N ILE A 159 -57.52 75.78 -11.16
CA ILE A 159 -58.84 75.37 -10.66
C ILE A 159 -59.40 76.41 -9.69
N LYS A 160 -58.58 76.95 -8.78
CA LYS A 160 -58.99 78.01 -7.85
C LYS A 160 -59.39 79.30 -8.57
N ALA A 161 -58.69 79.65 -9.65
CA ALA A 161 -58.96 80.84 -10.46
C ALA A 161 -60.18 80.69 -11.38
N THR A 162 -60.43 79.48 -11.91
CA THR A 162 -61.51 79.24 -12.88
C THR A 162 -62.83 78.85 -12.22
N TYR A 163 -62.83 78.18 -11.06
CA TYR A 163 -64.05 77.63 -10.45
C TYR A 163 -64.44 78.26 -9.10
N GLY A 164 -63.65 79.21 -8.56
CA GLY A 164 -63.87 79.68 -7.19
C GLY A 164 -63.84 78.51 -6.18
N ARG A 165 -64.30 78.68 -4.95
CA ARG A 165 -64.22 77.66 -3.88
C ARG A 165 -65.19 76.48 -4.08
N VAL A 166 -65.20 75.82 -5.24
CA VAL A 166 -65.98 74.59 -5.45
C VAL A 166 -65.14 73.56 -6.23
N LYS A 167 -65.16 72.34 -5.67
CA LYS A 167 -64.35 71.16 -6.00
C LYS A 167 -64.79 70.52 -7.34
N PRO A 168 -63.88 70.20 -8.27
CA PRO A 168 -64.16 69.24 -9.34
C PRO A 168 -63.30 67.96 -9.18
N PHE A 169 -63.99 66.83 -8.98
CA PHE A 169 -63.47 65.48 -9.23
C PHE A 169 -63.53 65.21 -10.73
N LEU A 170 -62.44 64.73 -11.34
CA LEU A 170 -62.41 63.84 -12.52
C LEU A 170 -60.96 63.62 -12.98
N ASP A 171 -60.30 62.67 -12.35
CA ASP A 171 -59.59 61.58 -13.03
C ASP A 171 -60.10 60.34 -12.29
N LYS A 172 -60.36 59.21 -12.95
CA LYS A 172 -60.62 57.97 -12.18
C LYS A 172 -59.32 57.71 -11.43
N PRO A 173 -59.23 58.04 -10.12
CA PRO A 173 -57.96 57.94 -9.42
C PRO A 173 -57.66 56.44 -9.43
N ILE A 174 -56.41 56.07 -9.69
CA ILE A 174 -55.95 54.75 -9.22
C ILE A 174 -56.36 54.74 -7.75
N THR A 175 -57.38 53.96 -7.46
CA THR A 175 -58.00 53.99 -6.15
C THR A 175 -56.96 53.41 -5.22
N ASP A 176 -56.81 53.95 -4.02
CA ASP A 176 -55.85 53.39 -3.06
C ASP A 176 -56.02 51.87 -2.94
N GLN A 177 -57.26 51.38 -3.10
CA GLN A 177 -57.61 49.97 -3.26
C GLN A 177 -56.82 49.21 -4.36
N GLN A 178 -56.72 49.75 -5.58
CA GLN A 178 -56.00 49.11 -6.70
C GLN A 178 -54.48 49.13 -6.49
N LEU A 179 -53.96 50.19 -5.85
CA LEU A 179 -52.54 50.27 -5.51
C LEU A 179 -52.19 49.26 -4.41
N ILE A 180 -53.03 49.19 -3.37
CA ILE A 180 -52.93 48.21 -2.29
C ILE A 180 -53.01 46.80 -2.86
N GLU A 181 -53.95 46.52 -3.76
CA GLU A 181 -54.09 45.19 -4.39
C GLU A 181 -52.83 44.78 -5.16
N LYS A 182 -52.21 45.68 -5.93
CA LYS A 182 -50.94 45.39 -6.62
C LYS A 182 -49.76 45.21 -5.66
N ILE A 183 -49.69 46.02 -4.60
CA ILE A 183 -48.64 45.89 -3.57
C ILE A 183 -48.80 44.55 -2.86
N THR A 184 -50.02 44.17 -2.50
CA THR A 184 -50.34 42.88 -1.89
C THR A 184 -49.95 41.74 -2.83
N GLN A 185 -50.30 41.81 -4.12
CA GLN A 185 -49.94 40.78 -5.09
C GLN A 185 -48.42 40.62 -5.23
N VAL A 186 -47.66 41.72 -5.38
CA VAL A 186 -46.18 41.64 -5.48
C VAL A 186 -45.57 41.12 -4.17
N THR A 187 -46.17 41.44 -3.04
CA THR A 187 -45.72 40.95 -1.73
C THR A 187 -45.96 39.45 -1.59
N GLU A 188 -47.16 38.98 -1.96
CA GLU A 188 -47.53 37.56 -2.02
C GLU A 188 -46.60 36.78 -2.96
N ASP A 189 -46.37 37.31 -4.17
CA ASP A 189 -45.48 36.69 -5.16
C ASP A 189 -44.03 36.63 -4.67
N ASN A 190 -43.55 37.68 -4.01
CA ASN A 190 -42.22 37.69 -3.41
C ASN A 190 -42.10 36.67 -2.26
N ILE A 191 -43.11 36.56 -1.40
CA ILE A 191 -43.15 35.53 -0.34
C ILE A 191 -43.12 34.14 -0.96
N ASN A 192 -43.95 33.87 -1.96
CA ASN A 192 -43.98 32.59 -2.69
C ASN A 192 -42.63 32.29 -3.36
N PHE A 193 -42.00 33.29 -3.97
CA PHE A 193 -40.68 33.13 -4.58
C PHE A 193 -39.59 32.81 -3.54
N GLN A 194 -39.56 33.51 -2.40
CA GLN A 194 -38.62 33.21 -1.32
C GLN A 194 -38.86 31.81 -0.72
N GLN A 195 -40.11 31.40 -0.57
CA GLN A 195 -40.45 30.06 -0.09
C GLN A 195 -39.99 28.97 -1.07
N LYS A 196 -40.19 29.18 -2.38
CA LYS A 196 -39.71 28.26 -3.43
C LYS A 196 -38.18 28.21 -3.51
N LYS A 197 -37.51 29.34 -3.30
CA LYS A 197 -36.04 29.41 -3.19
C LYS A 197 -35.54 28.61 -1.99
N TRP A 198 -36.19 28.75 -0.83
CA TRP A 198 -35.84 28.02 0.39
C TRP A 198 -36.01 26.50 0.23
N THR A 199 -37.11 26.02 -0.36
CA THR A 199 -37.33 24.59 -0.57
C THR A 199 -36.31 23.98 -1.54
N LEU A 200 -36.03 24.65 -2.67
CA LEU A 200 -35.00 24.19 -3.61
C LEU A 200 -33.62 24.13 -2.96
N GLN A 201 -33.24 25.14 -2.18
CA GLN A 201 -31.96 25.16 -1.47
C GLN A 201 -31.84 24.00 -0.48
N LYS A 202 -32.92 23.67 0.25
CA LYS A 202 -32.95 22.53 1.18
C LYS A 202 -32.84 21.19 0.44
N GLU A 203 -33.49 21.05 -0.70
CA GLU A 203 -33.42 19.84 -1.53
C GLU A 203 -32.02 19.64 -2.13
N THR A 204 -31.38 20.72 -2.59
CA THR A 204 -29.98 20.68 -3.05
C THR A 204 -29.03 20.26 -1.92
N GLN A 205 -29.16 20.82 -0.73
CA GLN A 205 -28.34 20.44 0.43
C GLN A 205 -28.52 18.97 0.81
N LEU A 206 -29.76 18.47 0.79
CA LEU A 206 -30.05 17.06 1.07
C LEU A 206 -29.47 16.14 -0.01
N SER A 207 -29.55 16.54 -1.29
CA SER A 207 -28.96 15.79 -2.41
C SER A 207 -27.44 15.73 -2.30
N ASN A 208 -26.79 16.85 -1.97
CA ASN A 208 -25.35 16.92 -1.77
C ASN A 208 -24.90 16.00 -0.63
N SER A 209 -25.59 16.04 0.51
CA SER A 209 -25.29 15.16 1.65
C SER A 209 -25.45 13.66 1.30
N LYS A 210 -26.47 13.30 0.51
CA LYS A 210 -26.64 11.93 0.02
C LYS A 210 -25.50 11.51 -0.92
N GLN A 211 -25.06 12.43 -1.80
CA GLN A 211 -23.98 12.17 -2.73
C GLN A 211 -22.64 12.00 -2.01
N GLU A 212 -22.33 12.84 -1.03
CA GLU A 212 -21.14 12.73 -0.17
C GLU A 212 -21.10 11.38 0.55
N ALA A 213 -22.22 10.93 1.11
CA ALA A 213 -22.30 9.61 1.75
C ALA A 213 -22.02 8.46 0.78
N ILE A 214 -22.50 8.55 -0.48
CA ILE A 214 -22.21 7.53 -1.50
C ILE A 214 -20.72 7.52 -1.86
N ILE A 215 -20.09 8.70 -1.99
CA ILE A 215 -18.65 8.83 -2.25
C ILE A 215 -17.84 8.19 -1.12
N GLU A 216 -18.17 8.49 0.13
CA GLU A 216 -17.49 7.90 1.30
C GLU A 216 -17.61 6.37 1.33
N ASN A 217 -18.80 5.83 1.03
CA ASN A 217 -19.00 4.38 0.94
C ASN A 217 -18.19 3.74 -0.21
N MET A 218 -18.07 4.44 -1.34
CA MET A 218 -17.27 3.98 -2.48
C MET A 218 -15.77 3.99 -2.14
N GLU A 219 -15.28 4.99 -1.42
CA GLU A 219 -13.88 5.07 -0.96
C GLU A 219 -13.56 3.95 0.04
N LYS A 220 -14.46 3.65 0.98
CA LYS A 220 -14.31 2.52 1.91
C LYS A 220 -14.21 1.18 1.16
N LEU A 221 -15.06 0.97 0.16
CA LEU A 221 -15.02 -0.23 -0.68
C LEU A 221 -13.69 -0.31 -1.45
N LYS A 222 -13.27 0.81 -2.05
CA LYS A 222 -11.99 0.90 -2.78
C LYS A 222 -10.81 0.56 -1.89
N ALA A 223 -10.71 1.15 -0.70
CA ALA A 223 -9.62 0.87 0.24
C ALA A 223 -9.59 -0.61 0.66
N SER A 224 -10.75 -1.26 0.82
CA SER A 224 -10.80 -2.70 1.11
C SER A 224 -10.37 -3.57 -0.06
N LEU A 225 -10.71 -3.17 -1.29
CA LEU A 225 -10.26 -3.83 -2.50
C LEU A 225 -8.74 -3.67 -2.69
N ASP A 226 -8.20 -2.49 -2.42
CA ASP A 226 -6.75 -2.22 -2.50
C ASP A 226 -5.96 -3.12 -1.54
N ARG A 227 -6.50 -3.41 -0.34
CA ARG A 227 -5.91 -4.41 0.58
C ARG A 227 -5.89 -5.82 -0.01
N CYS A 228 -7.00 -6.25 -0.62
CA CYS A 228 -7.06 -7.55 -1.30
C CYS A 228 -6.06 -7.61 -2.47
N GLN A 229 -5.93 -6.53 -3.23
CA GLN A 229 -4.99 -6.44 -4.35
C GLN A 229 -3.53 -6.42 -3.89
N ALA A 230 -3.23 -5.72 -2.81
CA ALA A 230 -1.89 -5.71 -2.21
C ALA A 230 -1.51 -7.11 -1.69
N CYS A 231 -2.47 -7.81 -1.07
CA CYS A 231 -2.32 -9.20 -0.66
C CYS A 231 -1.91 -10.05 -1.87
N MET A 232 -2.64 -9.99 -2.99
CA MET A 232 -2.32 -10.76 -4.21
C MET A 232 -1.01 -10.37 -4.90
N LYS A 233 -0.56 -9.11 -4.78
CA LYS A 233 0.70 -8.64 -5.37
C LYS A 233 1.92 -9.06 -4.56
N MET A 234 1.78 -9.11 -3.25
CA MET A 234 2.75 -9.75 -2.39
C MET A 234 2.54 -11.27 -2.47
N SER A 235 3.54 -12.08 -2.15
CA SER A 235 3.39 -13.53 -2.13
C SER A 235 2.39 -13.96 -1.05
N CYS A 236 1.08 -13.93 -1.36
CA CYS A 236 0.02 -14.33 -0.45
C CYS A 236 -0.26 -15.82 -0.54
N CYS A 237 -0.65 -16.42 0.59
CA CYS A 237 -1.31 -17.72 0.60
C CYS A 237 -2.84 -17.55 0.58
N SER A 238 -3.55 -18.62 0.24
CA SER A 238 -5.02 -18.67 0.20
C SER A 238 -5.65 -18.22 1.52
N ARG A 239 -5.00 -18.50 2.66
CA ARG A 239 -5.44 -18.08 3.99
C ARG A 239 -5.47 -16.56 4.15
N ASP A 240 -4.46 -15.86 3.65
CA ASP A 240 -4.35 -14.40 3.79
C ASP A 240 -5.37 -13.69 2.90
N LEU A 241 -5.49 -14.13 1.65
CA LEU A 241 -6.49 -13.59 0.73
C LEU A 241 -7.90 -13.86 1.25
N LYS A 242 -8.17 -15.06 1.78
CA LYS A 242 -9.46 -15.40 2.39
C LYS A 242 -9.83 -14.47 3.55
N LYS A 243 -8.86 -14.17 4.43
CA LYS A 243 -9.05 -13.23 5.54
C LYS A 243 -9.45 -11.84 5.04
N GLU A 244 -8.78 -11.32 4.01
CA GLU A 244 -9.13 -10.01 3.43
C GLU A 244 -10.48 -10.02 2.70
N VAL A 245 -10.81 -11.10 2.00
CA VAL A 245 -12.13 -11.30 1.36
C VAL A 245 -13.25 -11.33 2.41
N ASP A 246 -13.04 -12.01 3.54
CA ASP A 246 -14.00 -12.05 4.64
C ASP A 246 -14.19 -10.65 5.26
N MET A 247 -13.12 -9.84 5.36
CA MET A 247 -13.24 -8.44 5.79
C MET A 247 -14.02 -7.60 4.79
N LEU A 248 -13.79 -7.78 3.48
CA LEU A 248 -14.54 -7.06 2.44
C LEU A 248 -16.01 -7.47 2.43
N GLN A 249 -16.33 -8.73 2.71
CA GLN A 249 -17.71 -9.23 2.82
C GLN A 249 -18.45 -8.63 4.01
N ASN A 250 -17.76 -8.42 5.13
CA ASN A 250 -18.34 -7.83 6.34
C ASN A 250 -18.35 -6.29 6.33
N LEU A 251 -17.82 -5.66 5.29
CA LEU A 251 -17.82 -4.21 5.15
C LEU A 251 -19.25 -3.71 4.95
N GLN A 252 -19.71 -2.84 5.86
CA GLN A 252 -21.00 -2.17 5.72
C GLN A 252 -20.90 -1.10 4.64
N VAL A 253 -21.66 -1.27 3.56
CA VAL A 253 -21.80 -0.29 2.48
C VAL A 253 -23.26 0.06 2.23
N SER A 254 -23.51 1.27 1.76
CA SER A 254 -24.85 1.72 1.38
C SER A 254 -25.49 0.87 0.26
N PRO A 255 -26.84 0.79 0.18
CA PRO A 255 -27.52 -0.01 -0.84
C PRO A 255 -27.10 0.25 -2.30
N PRO A 256 -26.83 1.51 -2.73
CA PRO A 256 -26.32 1.79 -4.09
C PRO A 256 -24.96 1.16 -4.39
N VAL A 257 -24.11 0.96 -3.39
CA VAL A 257 -22.73 0.44 -3.51
C VAL A 257 -22.67 -1.07 -3.29
N LEU A 258 -23.70 -1.65 -2.68
CA LEU A 258 -23.81 -3.10 -2.40
C LEU A 258 -23.71 -3.96 -3.66
N GLY A 259 -24.30 -3.51 -4.77
CA GLY A 259 -24.21 -4.21 -6.06
C GLY A 259 -22.77 -4.34 -6.55
N LEU A 260 -21.96 -3.29 -6.37
CA LEU A 260 -20.55 -3.28 -6.73
C LEU A 260 -19.72 -4.17 -5.79
N GLN A 261 -19.97 -4.11 -4.49
CA GLN A 261 -19.33 -4.98 -3.50
C GLN A 261 -19.54 -6.46 -3.84
N LYS A 262 -20.76 -6.84 -4.26
CA LYS A 262 -21.07 -8.21 -4.67
C LYS A 262 -20.23 -8.66 -5.87
N VAL A 263 -20.17 -7.85 -6.93
CA VAL A 263 -19.36 -8.17 -8.12
C VAL A 263 -17.88 -8.33 -7.76
N VAL A 264 -17.36 -7.43 -6.92
CA VAL A 264 -15.96 -7.51 -6.44
C VAL A 264 -15.73 -8.80 -5.64
N LEU A 265 -16.64 -9.16 -4.73
CA LEU A 265 -16.54 -10.41 -3.97
C LEU A 265 -16.58 -11.64 -4.87
N ASP A 266 -17.43 -11.65 -5.90
CA ASP A 266 -17.53 -12.78 -6.82
C ASP A 266 -16.22 -12.99 -7.61
N ILE A 267 -15.59 -11.89 -8.05
CA ILE A 267 -14.27 -11.93 -8.71
C ILE A 267 -13.20 -12.44 -7.72
N LEU A 268 -13.13 -11.87 -6.52
CA LEU A 268 -12.12 -12.26 -5.52
C LEU A 268 -12.28 -13.72 -5.06
N ARG A 269 -13.51 -14.22 -4.94
CA ARG A 269 -13.80 -15.63 -4.63
C ARG A 269 -13.32 -16.56 -5.74
N LEU A 270 -13.49 -16.16 -7.00
CA LEU A 270 -12.94 -16.91 -8.13
C LEU A 270 -11.41 -16.96 -8.02
N SER A 271 -10.75 -15.82 -7.83
CA SER A 271 -9.29 -15.76 -7.64
C SER A 271 -8.82 -16.62 -6.44
N LEU A 272 -9.55 -16.58 -5.32
CA LEU A 272 -9.25 -17.40 -4.14
C LEU A 272 -9.37 -18.90 -4.46
N SER A 273 -10.41 -19.31 -5.19
CA SER A 273 -10.58 -20.73 -5.57
C SER A 273 -9.44 -21.25 -6.44
N TRP A 274 -8.96 -20.43 -7.38
CA TRP A 274 -7.79 -20.75 -8.20
C TRP A 274 -6.51 -20.88 -7.36
N LEU A 275 -6.33 -19.99 -6.39
CA LEU A 275 -5.20 -20.04 -5.46
C LEU A 275 -5.26 -21.31 -4.58
N GLU A 276 -6.41 -21.60 -3.97
CA GLU A 276 -6.61 -22.81 -3.14
C GLU A 276 -6.34 -24.10 -3.93
N GLU A 277 -6.77 -24.18 -5.19
CA GLU A 277 -6.50 -25.33 -6.06
C GLU A 277 -5.00 -25.46 -6.38
N THR A 278 -4.36 -24.34 -6.73
CA THR A 278 -2.93 -24.32 -7.06
C THR A 278 -2.08 -24.73 -5.86
N GLU A 279 -2.41 -24.23 -4.66
CA GLU A 279 -1.73 -24.63 -3.43
C GLU A 279 -1.91 -26.11 -3.10
N ARG A 280 -3.07 -26.68 -3.41
CA ARG A 280 -3.34 -28.12 -3.24
C ARG A 280 -2.48 -28.94 -4.19
N LEU A 281 -2.44 -28.59 -5.48
CA LEU A 281 -1.61 -29.27 -6.48
C LEU A 281 -0.11 -29.20 -6.13
N LEU A 282 0.37 -28.05 -5.68
CA LEU A 282 1.76 -27.89 -5.24
C LEU A 282 2.08 -28.80 -4.04
N ARG A 283 1.14 -28.89 -3.09
CA ARG A 283 1.25 -29.79 -1.94
C ARG A 283 1.30 -31.26 -2.36
N ASP A 284 0.46 -31.66 -3.32
CA ASP A 284 0.40 -33.03 -3.85
C ASP A 284 1.69 -33.45 -4.56
N VAL A 285 2.41 -32.49 -5.16
CA VAL A 285 3.73 -32.70 -5.79
C VAL A 285 4.89 -32.60 -4.77
N GLY A 286 4.58 -32.37 -3.49
CA GLY A 286 5.57 -32.33 -2.40
C GLY A 286 6.24 -30.98 -2.19
N ILE A 287 5.74 -29.90 -2.81
CA ILE A 287 6.23 -28.53 -2.60
C ILE A 287 5.55 -27.96 -1.35
N GLN A 288 6.31 -27.80 -0.26
CA GLN A 288 5.79 -27.16 0.94
C GLN A 288 5.74 -25.64 0.76
N LEU A 289 4.52 -25.10 0.68
CA LEU A 289 4.26 -23.68 0.81
C LEU A 289 4.40 -23.30 2.29
N SER A 290 5.45 -22.55 2.62
CA SER A 290 5.72 -22.08 3.97
C SER A 290 4.58 -21.22 4.49
N SER A 291 3.90 -21.66 5.53
CA SER A 291 2.85 -20.92 6.25
C SER A 291 3.39 -19.79 7.14
N SER A 292 4.58 -19.28 6.82
CA SER A 292 5.36 -18.34 7.63
C SER A 292 5.28 -16.95 7.00
N ASP A 293 5.24 -15.91 7.83
CA ASP A 293 5.28 -14.47 7.48
C ASP A 293 6.46 -14.07 6.57
N THR A 294 7.38 -14.98 6.31
CA THR A 294 8.38 -14.90 5.24
C THR A 294 7.81 -15.47 3.95
N GLY A 295 7.21 -14.56 3.18
CA GLY A 295 6.50 -14.80 1.93
C GLY A 295 7.12 -15.86 1.01
N CYS A 296 6.27 -16.72 0.44
CA CYS A 296 6.66 -17.67 -0.60
C CYS A 296 7.20 -16.90 -1.82
N HIS A 297 8.52 -16.87 -2.01
CA HIS A 297 9.16 -16.36 -3.24
C HIS A 297 8.90 -17.23 -4.50
N LEU A 298 7.76 -17.91 -4.57
CA LEU A 298 7.28 -18.56 -5.77
C LEU A 298 6.67 -17.49 -6.67
N PHE A 299 7.51 -16.88 -7.50
CA PHE A 299 7.11 -16.10 -8.66
C PHE A 299 6.33 -16.99 -9.63
N PHE A 300 5.03 -17.14 -9.41
CA PHE A 300 4.10 -17.67 -10.39
C PHE A 300 2.95 -16.70 -10.53
N PHE A 301 3.13 -15.65 -11.33
CA PHE A 301 2.09 -15.02 -12.15
C PHE A 301 2.75 -13.95 -13.05
N PRO A 302 3.07 -14.25 -14.33
CA PRO A 302 3.12 -13.20 -15.33
C PRO A 302 1.68 -12.86 -15.75
N HIS A 303 1.30 -11.60 -15.53
CA HIS A 303 0.22 -10.88 -16.22
C HIS A 303 -1.02 -11.67 -16.66
N VAL A 304 -2.08 -11.60 -15.86
CA VAL A 304 -3.46 -11.74 -16.37
C VAL A 304 -4.34 -10.66 -15.74
N VAL A 305 -4.10 -9.40 -16.09
CA VAL A 305 -5.15 -8.38 -16.30
C VAL A 305 -4.53 -7.32 -17.22
N ALA A 306 -4.87 -7.38 -18.50
CA ALA A 306 -4.83 -6.26 -19.45
C ALA A 306 -6.20 -6.22 -20.12
#